data_AF-A0A3L7P2M1-F1
#
_entry.id   AF-A0A3L7P2M1-F1
#
_cell.length_a   1.000
_cell.length_b   1.000
_cell.length_c   1.000
_cell.angle_alpha   90.00
_cell.angle_beta   90.00
_cell.angle_gamma   90.00
#
_symmetry.space_group_name_H-M   'P 1'
#
loop_
_entity.id
_entity.type
_entity.pdbx_description
1 polymer ?
#
loop_
_entity_poly.entity_id
_entity_poly.type
_entity_poly.pdbx_seq_one_letter_code
_entity_poly.pdbx_strand_id
1 'polypeptide(L)'
;MKKFFSFLAIAALASCLYAPQAQARPQYVKGLQEAYSKNTAIGEKKCGVCHGKGGADKKVVSDYGKALSEALGAKNEKDKNKIEEAIKKAGEKKQGDKTYADIFGAGELPEAAK
;
A
#
# COMPACT_ATOMS: atom_id res chain seq x y z
N MET A 1 -39.84 45.13 -22.44
CA MET A 1 -39.02 45.28 -21.21
C MET A 1 -38.61 43.87 -20.80
N LYS A 2 -37.52 43.32 -21.34
CA LYS A 2 -36.12 43.49 -20.91
C LYS A 2 -35.89 42.93 -19.49
N LYS A 3 -35.31 41.73 -19.48
CA LYS A 3 -34.45 41.13 -18.46
C LYS A 3 -35.13 40.75 -17.15
N PHE A 4 -35.24 39.45 -16.87
CA PHE A 4 -34.92 38.82 -15.57
C PHE A 4 -34.78 37.30 -15.79
N PHE A 5 -33.88 36.93 -16.72
CA PHE A 5 -33.24 35.61 -16.71
C PHE A 5 -31.92 35.75 -15.94
N SER A 6 -31.49 34.66 -15.30
CA SER A 6 -30.28 34.50 -14.46
C SER A 6 -30.41 35.00 -13.05
N PHE A 7 -30.52 34.07 -12.08
CA PHE A 7 -29.74 34.08 -10.81
C PHE A 7 -30.01 32.83 -9.93
N LEU A 8 -30.22 31.63 -10.50
CA LEU A 8 -30.49 30.42 -9.69
C LEU A 8 -29.75 29.16 -10.16
N ALA A 9 -28.52 29.28 -10.68
CA ALA A 9 -27.75 28.13 -11.16
C ALA A 9 -26.25 28.19 -10.81
N ILE A 10 -25.87 28.74 -9.65
CA ILE A 10 -24.47 28.77 -9.19
C ILE A 10 -24.37 28.42 -7.69
N ALA A 11 -24.98 27.32 -7.26
CA ALA A 11 -24.82 26.84 -5.87
C ALA A 11 -24.58 25.32 -5.74
N ALA A 12 -24.67 24.55 -6.82
CA ALA A 12 -24.61 23.08 -6.74
C ALA A 12 -23.24 22.44 -7.08
N LEU A 13 -22.21 23.22 -7.42
CA LEU A 13 -20.92 22.69 -7.90
C LEU A 13 -19.77 22.67 -6.86
N ALA A 14 -20.02 23.03 -5.60
CA ALA A 14 -18.95 23.16 -4.59
C ALA A 14 -18.76 21.93 -3.68
N SER A 15 -19.61 20.90 -3.74
CA SER A 15 -19.59 19.79 -2.78
C SER A 15 -18.73 18.57 -3.17
N CYS A 16 -18.12 18.54 -4.38
CA CYS A 16 -17.37 17.36 -4.85
C CYS A 16 -15.87 17.34 -4.47
N LEU A 17 -15.34 18.34 -3.76
CA LEU A 17 -13.88 18.46 -3.54
C LEU A 17 -13.36 17.82 -2.25
N TYR A 18 -14.21 17.16 -1.45
CA TYR A 18 -13.82 16.60 -0.14
C TYR A 18 -13.71 15.06 -0.12
N ALA A 19 -13.34 14.43 -1.25
CA ALA A 19 -12.93 13.03 -1.19
C ALA A 19 -11.56 12.94 -0.49
N PRO A 20 -11.41 12.21 0.63
CA PRO A 20 -10.11 12.03 1.25
C PRO A 20 -9.20 11.31 0.25
N GLN A 21 -8.21 12.03 -0.28
CA GLN A 21 -7.22 11.44 -1.16
C GLN A 21 -6.48 10.36 -0.37
N ALA A 22 -6.61 9.10 -0.81
CA ALA A 22 -5.86 7.99 -0.24
C ALA A 22 -4.36 8.21 -0.49
N GLN A 23 -3.69 8.84 0.49
CA GLN A 23 -2.27 9.16 0.45
C GLN A 23 -1.45 7.88 0.23
N ALA A 24 -0.51 7.95 -0.72
CA ALA A 24 0.46 6.89 -0.91
C ALA A 24 1.32 6.73 0.35
N ARG A 25 1.67 5.49 0.70
CA ARG A 25 2.48 5.15 1.88
C ARG A 25 3.83 4.56 1.45
N PRO A 26 4.70 5.37 0.81
CA PRO A 26 5.95 4.88 0.22
C PRO A 26 6.93 4.32 1.26
N GLN A 27 6.78 4.69 2.54
CA GLN A 27 7.69 4.25 3.61
C GLN A 27 7.73 2.73 3.78
N TYR A 28 6.65 2.01 3.48
CA TYR A 28 6.63 0.55 3.63
C TYR A 28 7.48 -0.14 2.56
N VAL A 29 7.38 0.31 1.32
CA VAL A 29 8.19 -0.26 0.23
C VAL A 29 9.66 0.09 0.41
N LYS A 30 9.96 1.30 0.90
CA LYS A 30 11.32 1.70 1.26
C LYS A 30 11.87 0.80 2.38
N GLY A 31 11.08 0.55 3.43
CA GLY A 31 11.47 -0.37 4.49
C GLY A 31 11.77 -1.78 3.96
N LEU A 32 10.96 -2.30 3.04
CA LEU A 32 11.24 -3.59 2.39
C LEU A 32 12.55 -3.56 1.59
N GLN A 33 12.77 -2.51 0.80
CA GLN A 33 13.99 -2.35 0.02
C GLN A 33 15.23 -2.23 0.92
N GLU A 34 15.11 -1.61 2.09
CA GLU A 34 16.19 -1.54 3.07
C GLU A 34 16.45 -2.92 3.69
N ALA A 35 15.40 -3.63 4.11
CA ALA A 35 15.50 -4.95 4.71
C ALA A 35 16.04 -6.03 3.74
N TYR A 36 15.72 -5.90 2.45
CA TYR A 36 16.08 -6.86 1.40
C TYR A 36 16.73 -6.15 0.20
N SER A 37 17.80 -5.40 0.45
CA SER A 37 18.47 -4.54 -0.54
C SER A 37 18.97 -5.25 -1.80
N LYS A 38 19.17 -6.57 -1.75
CA LYS A 38 19.56 -7.40 -2.91
C LYS A 38 18.37 -7.82 -3.77
N ASN A 39 17.14 -7.64 -3.31
CA ASN A 39 15.93 -8.02 -4.02
C ASN A 39 15.41 -6.84 -4.86
N THR A 40 15.78 -6.84 -6.15
CA THR A 40 15.36 -5.79 -7.09
C THR A 40 13.87 -5.84 -7.43
N ALA A 41 13.24 -7.03 -7.34
CA ALA A 41 11.82 -7.22 -7.67
C ALA A 41 10.89 -6.38 -6.79
N ILE A 42 11.28 -6.09 -5.54
CA ILE A 42 10.55 -5.18 -4.64
C ILE A 42 10.47 -3.77 -5.26
N GLY A 43 11.57 -3.26 -5.79
CA GLY A 43 11.65 -1.94 -6.43
C GLY A 43 10.91 -1.86 -7.76
N GLU A 44 10.82 -2.97 -8.48
CA GLU A 44 10.07 -3.08 -9.73
C GLU A 44 8.56 -3.12 -9.49
N LYS A 45 8.10 -3.95 -8.54
CA LYS A 45 6.66 -4.12 -8.26
C LYS A 45 6.08 -3.04 -7.37
N LYS A 46 6.89 -2.40 -6.52
CA LYS A 46 6.51 -1.29 -5.63
C LYS A 46 5.22 -1.60 -4.84
N CYS A 47 4.14 -0.88 -5.15
CA CYS A 47 2.81 -1.09 -4.55
C CYS A 47 2.25 -2.50 -4.82
N GLY A 48 2.62 -3.11 -5.94
CA GLY A 48 2.20 -4.45 -6.35
C GLY A 48 2.76 -5.58 -5.51
N VAL A 49 3.72 -5.32 -4.61
CA VAL A 49 4.14 -6.32 -3.60
C VAL A 49 2.99 -6.64 -2.64
N CYS A 50 2.17 -5.63 -2.30
CA CYS A 50 1.09 -5.76 -1.34
C CYS A 50 -0.30 -5.62 -1.95
N HIS A 51 -0.45 -4.87 -3.03
CA HIS A 51 -1.74 -4.49 -3.59
C HIS A 51 -2.06 -5.20 -4.91
N GLY A 52 -3.35 -5.47 -5.14
CA GLY A 52 -3.84 -6.16 -6.33
C GLY A 52 -3.62 -5.40 -7.63
N LYS A 53 -3.75 -6.13 -8.76
CA LYS A 53 -3.58 -5.61 -10.12
C LYS A 53 -2.27 -4.83 -10.29
N GLY A 54 -1.17 -5.36 -9.77
CA GLY A 54 0.16 -4.72 -9.84
C GLY A 54 0.25 -3.39 -9.08
N GLY A 55 -0.59 -3.17 -8.06
CA GLY A 55 -0.64 -1.94 -7.28
C GLY A 55 -1.79 -1.00 -7.61
N ALA A 56 -2.56 -1.28 -8.67
CA ALA A 56 -3.68 -0.45 -9.07
C ALA A 56 -4.90 -0.61 -8.14
N ASP A 57 -5.11 -1.80 -7.56
CA ASP A 57 -6.23 -2.05 -6.66
C ASP A 57 -5.78 -2.07 -5.20
N LYS A 58 -5.96 -0.94 -4.51
CA LYS A 58 -5.59 -0.78 -3.10
C LYS A 58 -6.52 -1.50 -2.13
N LYS A 59 -7.70 -1.96 -2.58
CA LYS A 59 -8.67 -2.68 -1.75
C LYS A 59 -8.33 -4.16 -1.65
N VAL A 60 -7.70 -4.69 -2.69
CA VAL A 60 -7.20 -6.06 -2.76
C VAL A 60 -5.77 -6.08 -2.21
N VAL A 61 -5.54 -6.88 -1.17
CA VAL A 61 -4.25 -6.94 -0.44
C VAL A 61 -3.78 -8.38 -0.36
N SER A 62 -2.49 -8.62 -0.65
CA SER A 62 -1.87 -9.94 -0.59
C SER A 62 -1.81 -10.44 0.84
N ASP A 63 -1.59 -11.75 1.02
CA ASP A 63 -1.47 -12.31 2.37
C ASP A 63 -0.24 -11.75 3.12
N TYR A 64 0.85 -11.47 2.39
CA TYR A 64 1.97 -10.71 2.95
C TYR A 64 1.54 -9.29 3.38
N GLY A 65 0.80 -8.58 2.53
CA GLY A 65 0.33 -7.23 2.84
C GLY A 65 -0.59 -7.20 4.08
N LYS A 66 -1.41 -8.24 4.27
CA LYS A 66 -2.22 -8.43 5.49
C LYS A 66 -1.33 -8.69 6.70
N ALA A 67 -0.38 -9.62 6.60
CA ALA A 67 0.56 -9.92 7.69
C ALA A 67 1.37 -8.68 8.12
N LEU A 68 1.81 -7.86 7.17
CA LEU A 68 2.48 -6.59 7.46
C LEU A 68 1.54 -5.59 8.14
N SER A 69 0.29 -5.47 7.68
CA SER A 69 -0.70 -4.59 8.31
C SER A 69 -1.03 -5.02 9.75
N GLU A 70 -1.15 -6.32 10.00
CA GLU A 70 -1.36 -6.88 11.33
C GLU A 70 -0.17 -6.60 12.24
N ALA A 71 1.06 -6.78 11.74
CA ALA A 71 2.28 -6.53 12.48
C ALA A 71 2.47 -5.05 12.83
N LEU A 72 2.11 -4.14 11.93
CA LEU A 72 2.17 -2.69 12.18
C LEU A 72 1.19 -2.23 13.26
N GLY A 73 0.00 -2.86 13.37
CA GLY A 73 -1.03 -2.53 14.36
C GLY A 73 -1.66 -1.13 14.23
N ALA A 74 -1.14 -0.28 13.33
CA ALA A 74 -1.59 1.09 13.12
C ALA A 74 -1.72 1.43 11.64
N LYS A 75 -2.72 2.26 11.32
CA LYS A 75 -2.87 2.82 9.97
C LYS A 75 -1.81 3.90 9.74
N ASN A 76 -1.12 3.82 8.61
CA ASN A 76 -0.16 4.84 8.18
C ASN A 76 0.98 5.08 9.19
N GLU A 77 1.49 4.02 9.82
CA GLU A 77 2.72 4.09 10.62
C GLU A 77 3.86 4.74 9.83
N LYS A 78 4.62 5.61 10.49
CA LYS A 78 5.74 6.41 9.95
C LYS A 78 7.04 6.19 10.71
N ASP A 79 6.97 5.59 11.89
CA ASP A 79 8.16 5.23 12.67
C ASP A 79 8.94 4.14 11.93
N LYS A 80 10.20 4.44 11.60
CA LYS A 80 11.07 3.55 10.85
C LYS A 80 11.29 2.22 11.58
N ASN A 81 11.53 2.27 12.88
CA ASN A 81 11.85 1.08 13.68
C ASN A 81 10.63 0.17 13.75
N LYS A 82 9.43 0.73 13.94
CA LYS A 82 8.19 -0.06 13.92
C LYS A 82 7.93 -0.70 12.55
N ILE A 83 8.24 0.01 11.47
CA ILE A 83 8.10 -0.55 10.12
C ILE A 83 9.09 -1.71 9.92
N GLU A 84 10.34 -1.55 10.35
CA GLU A 84 11.35 -2.60 10.27
C GLU A 84 10.97 -3.83 11.09
N GLU A 85 10.54 -3.64 12.33
CA GLU A 85 10.04 -4.71 13.20
C GLU A 85 8.83 -5.42 12.58
N ALA A 86 7.89 -4.66 12.00
CA ALA A 86 6.73 -5.23 11.35
C ALA A 86 7.10 -6.03 10.09
N ILE A 87 8.09 -5.58 9.30
CA ILE A 87 8.60 -6.32 8.15
C ILE A 87 9.24 -7.64 8.60
N LYS A 88 10.05 -7.61 9.67
CA LYS A 88 10.65 -8.81 10.23
C LYS A 88 9.58 -9.79 10.71
N LYS A 89 8.61 -9.32 11.51
CA LYS A 89 7.52 -10.13 12.05
C LYS A 89 6.60 -10.70 10.97
N ALA A 90 6.28 -9.90 9.95
CA ALA A 90 5.57 -10.41 8.78
C ALA A 90 6.42 -11.46 8.05
N GLY A 91 7.72 -11.23 7.92
CA GLY A 91 8.70 -12.14 7.33
C GLY A 91 8.68 -13.56 7.90
N GLU A 92 8.34 -13.74 9.17
CA GLU A 92 8.26 -15.04 9.86
C GLU A 92 7.05 -15.90 9.44
N LYS A 93 6.04 -15.29 8.81
CA LYS A 93 4.86 -16.02 8.32
C LYS A 93 5.24 -16.87 7.09
N LYS A 94 4.51 -17.97 6.92
CA LYS A 94 4.77 -18.96 5.86
C LYS A 94 3.87 -18.77 4.65
N GLN A 95 4.43 -19.07 3.48
CA GLN A 95 3.74 -19.33 2.23
C GLN A 95 4.20 -20.69 1.70
N GLY A 96 3.33 -21.70 1.85
CA GLY A 96 3.75 -23.09 1.70
C GLY A 96 4.83 -23.45 2.72
N ASP A 97 5.94 -24.00 2.25
CA ASP A 97 7.05 -24.43 3.10
C ASP A 97 8.07 -23.32 3.44
N LYS A 98 8.06 -22.22 2.69
CA LYS A 98 8.99 -21.09 2.86
C LYS A 98 8.37 -20.00 3.72
N THR A 99 9.21 -19.27 4.47
CA THR A 99 8.78 -18.01 5.08
C THR A 99 8.79 -16.88 4.06
N TYR A 100 8.07 -15.78 4.31
CA TYR A 100 8.19 -14.60 3.45
C TYR A 100 9.62 -14.03 3.46
N ALA A 101 10.32 -14.11 4.59
CA ALA A 101 11.73 -13.72 4.67
C ALA A 101 12.61 -14.55 3.73
N ASP A 102 12.39 -15.87 3.65
CA ASP A 102 13.12 -16.74 2.72
C ASP A 102 12.85 -16.36 1.26
N ILE A 103 11.59 -16.08 0.93
CA ILE A 103 11.17 -15.68 -0.43
C ILE A 103 11.83 -14.36 -0.82
N PHE A 104 11.73 -13.33 0.03
CA PHE A 104 12.39 -12.05 -0.24
C PHE A 104 13.91 -12.17 -0.28
N GLY A 105 14.50 -12.99 0.60
CA GLY A 105 15.93 -13.26 0.65
C GLY A 105 16.45 -13.95 -0.62
N ALA A 106 15.61 -14.75 -1.28
CA ALA A 106 15.92 -15.39 -2.57
C ALA A 106 15.80 -14.43 -3.78
N GLY A 107 15.44 -13.16 -3.56
CA GLY A 107 15.18 -12.21 -4.66
C GLY A 107 13.80 -12.38 -5.29
N GLU A 108 12.94 -13.22 -4.72
CA GLU A 108 11.59 -13.48 -5.19
C GLU A 108 10.56 -12.59 -4.47
N LEU A 109 9.29 -12.67 -4.87
CA LEU A 109 8.18 -12.01 -4.19
C LEU A 109 7.15 -13.05 -3.74
N PRO A 110 6.47 -12.82 -2.60
CA PRO A 110 5.31 -13.60 -2.19
C PRO A 110 4.21 -13.58 -3.25
N GLU A 111 3.23 -14.48 -3.10
CA GLU A 111 2.06 -14.51 -3.98
C GLU A 111 1.37 -13.14 -4.02
N ALA A 112 1.10 -12.70 -5.24
CA ALA A 112 0.40 -11.44 -5.47
C ALA A 112 -1.02 -11.48 -4.88
N ALA A 113 -1.56 -10.30 -4.62
CA ALA A 113 -2.92 -10.19 -4.14
C ALA A 113 -3.92 -10.72 -5.20
N LYS A 114 -4.81 -11.61 -4.77
CA LYS A 114 -5.87 -12.23 -5.57
C LYS A 114 -7.20 -11.53 -5.29
#